data_AF-A0A975MQ35-F1
#
_entry.id   AF-A0A975MQ35-F1
#
_cell.length_a   1.000
_cell.length_b   1.000
_cell.length_c   1.000
_cell.angle_alpha   90.00
_cell.angle_beta   90.00
_cell.angle_gamma   90.00
#
_symmetry.space_group_name_H-M   'P 1'
#
loop_
_entity.id
_entity.type
_entity.pdbx_description
1 polymer ?
#
loop_
_entity_poly.entity_id
_entity_poly.type
_entity_poly.pdbx_seq_one_letter_code
_entity_poly.pdbx_strand_id
1 'polypeptide(L)'
;MAVLVNRSKSSVHRHQKAQARRHQYPESALWETEAGEAWLKLLMVAVLYSFGMECHVGADKLSRFFKLIRIDTHVGISSSALRQQLSRMESLLPVFQQRCESGVSAQTRSAVVAMDETFFGDFLILVLMDLSSGYLILEDISHDRRFDTWFEKAIPRLKELGIDVNHAVSDRAKALIKLAITGFDCQSGADIFHAQQDVSKWLGATLGRRHEQAKTQLETAEALLKKKPDNNLAELVQVVDAERAYKQIQETRADYHENLASIAEDVHPFSLETQKINRAEQVTFSLEKRAQAFEKIAQSQSIADIKQTINKFRNQLNDLASNVETWWLWVMEILAGLSVDEATHYWLIHALLPTVYWHQQLLKTQNPRQREKYRQAWQQAAQHLQTDAFTATLSESELQRWLEWAEWMARNFHRSSSAVEGRNGYLSQMYHNGRGLTEKRLRALTVIHNYGLKRTDGTTAAMRLFGQTFPDLFLWLVAEMGELPLPRKGRERTIHNPLFLKTVPA
;
A
#
# COMPACT_ATOMS: atom_id res chain seq x y z
N MET A 1 43.07 -42.68 10.50
CA MET A 1 41.75 -42.11 10.16
C MET A 1 40.64 -43.17 10.12
N ALA A 2 40.58 -44.12 9.17
CA ALA A 2 39.47 -45.11 9.10
C ALA A 2 39.24 -45.95 10.37
N VAL A 3 40.31 -46.32 11.06
CA VAL A 3 40.27 -47.04 12.35
C VAL A 3 39.83 -46.13 13.52
N LEU A 4 40.08 -44.81 13.43
CA LEU A 4 39.75 -43.82 14.46
C LEU A 4 38.29 -43.36 14.45
N VAL A 5 37.61 -43.41 13.30
CA VAL A 5 36.19 -42.98 13.14
C VAL A 5 35.21 -44.15 12.91
N ASN A 6 35.66 -45.41 13.09
CA ASN A 6 34.83 -46.60 12.88
C ASN A 6 34.08 -46.63 11.52
N ARG A 7 34.78 -46.28 10.42
CA ARG A 7 34.21 -46.25 9.06
C ARG A 7 35.14 -46.98 8.08
N SER A 8 34.56 -47.55 7.01
CA SER A 8 35.35 -48.25 5.99
C SER A 8 36.33 -47.32 5.27
N LYS A 9 37.47 -47.85 4.82
CA LYS A 9 38.49 -47.09 4.06
C LYS A 9 37.90 -46.41 2.81
N SER A 10 36.95 -47.07 2.14
CA SER A 10 36.24 -46.51 0.99
C SER A 10 35.29 -45.37 1.35
N SER A 11 34.72 -45.38 2.55
CA SER A 11 33.93 -44.26 3.08
C SER A 11 34.83 -43.06 3.37
N VAL A 12 35.94 -43.26 4.08
CA VAL A 12 36.89 -42.20 4.43
C VAL A 12 37.48 -41.55 3.17
N HIS A 13 37.88 -42.35 2.18
CA HIS A 13 38.39 -41.83 0.90
C HIS A 13 37.36 -40.99 0.15
N ARG A 14 36.08 -41.40 0.17
CA ARG A 14 34.98 -40.62 -0.42
C ARG A 14 34.77 -39.30 0.29
N HIS A 15 34.83 -39.28 1.63
CA HIS A 15 34.72 -38.06 2.42
C HIS A 15 35.90 -37.12 2.18
N GLN A 16 37.13 -37.61 2.15
CA GLN A 16 38.32 -36.79 1.84
C GLN A 16 38.24 -36.18 0.44
N LYS A 17 37.81 -36.95 -0.56
CA LYS A 17 37.57 -36.42 -1.92
C LYS A 17 36.41 -35.41 -1.97
N ALA A 18 35.39 -35.56 -1.13
CA ALA A 18 34.30 -34.60 -1.05
C ALA A 18 34.78 -33.29 -0.42
N GLN A 19 35.51 -33.36 0.69
CA GLN A 19 36.08 -32.20 1.39
C GLN A 19 37.04 -31.41 0.49
N ALA A 20 37.97 -32.10 -0.20
CA ALA A 20 38.88 -31.45 -1.15
C ALA A 20 38.16 -30.76 -2.31
N ARG A 21 36.98 -31.25 -2.72
CA ARG A 21 36.15 -30.59 -3.74
C ARG A 21 35.38 -29.39 -3.21
N ARG A 22 35.14 -29.30 -1.91
CA ARG A 22 34.44 -28.17 -1.30
C ARG A 22 35.40 -27.06 -0.90
N HIS A 23 36.60 -27.42 -0.47
CA HIS A 23 37.68 -26.51 -0.11
C HIS A 23 38.41 -25.91 -1.33
N GLN A 24 37.66 -25.19 -2.19
CA GLN A 24 38.22 -24.55 -3.39
C GLN A 24 38.60 -23.08 -3.16
N TYR A 25 38.08 -22.46 -2.10
CA TYR A 25 38.24 -21.04 -1.81
C TYR A 25 38.61 -20.80 -0.34
N PRO A 26 39.30 -19.68 0.00
CA PRO A 26 39.70 -19.38 1.37
C PRO A 26 38.56 -19.44 2.40
N GLU A 27 37.37 -18.98 2.01
CA GLU A 27 36.14 -18.97 2.82
C GLU A 27 35.52 -20.36 3.04
N SER A 28 35.95 -21.38 2.29
CA SER A 28 35.30 -22.71 2.32
C SER A 28 35.39 -23.38 3.70
N ALA A 29 36.47 -23.13 4.44
CA ALA A 29 36.64 -23.68 5.78
C ALA A 29 35.59 -23.14 6.77
N LEU A 30 35.12 -21.89 6.57
CA LEU A 30 34.07 -21.30 7.39
C LEU A 30 32.75 -22.07 7.22
N TRP A 31 32.41 -22.44 6.00
CA TRP A 31 31.16 -23.13 5.65
C TRP A 31 31.04 -24.56 6.22
N GLU A 32 32.15 -25.14 6.69
CA GLU A 32 32.16 -26.45 7.36
C GLU A 32 32.06 -26.33 8.90
N THR A 33 32.02 -25.10 9.44
CA THR A 33 31.76 -24.85 10.86
C THR A 33 30.26 -24.74 11.12
N GLU A 34 29.83 -25.06 12.34
CA GLU A 34 28.43 -24.91 12.77
C GLU A 34 27.94 -23.46 12.61
N ALA A 35 28.77 -22.48 12.98
CA ALA A 35 28.47 -21.07 12.80
C ALA A 35 28.33 -20.68 11.32
N GLY A 36 29.18 -21.21 10.44
CA GLY A 36 29.12 -20.98 9.01
C GLY A 36 27.90 -21.62 8.36
N GLU A 37 27.53 -22.84 8.76
CA GLU A 37 26.31 -23.51 8.30
C GLU A 37 25.05 -22.72 8.72
N ALA A 38 24.98 -22.30 9.99
CA ALA A 38 23.88 -21.48 10.49
C ALA A 38 23.78 -20.14 9.72
N TRP A 39 24.91 -19.51 9.43
CA TRP A 39 24.94 -18.29 8.62
C TRP A 39 24.54 -18.51 7.17
N LEU A 40 24.97 -19.60 6.53
CA LEU A 40 24.54 -19.97 5.18
C LEU A 40 23.04 -20.20 5.13
N LYS A 41 22.47 -20.82 6.16
CA LYS A 41 21.03 -21.04 6.27
C LYS A 41 20.29 -19.70 6.34
N LEU A 42 20.75 -18.80 7.20
CA LEU A 42 20.23 -17.44 7.30
C LEU A 42 20.29 -16.70 5.95
N LEU A 43 21.45 -16.71 5.29
CA LEU A 43 21.65 -16.07 3.99
C LEU A 43 20.69 -16.63 2.93
N MET A 44 20.58 -17.95 2.84
CA MET A 44 19.72 -18.58 1.84
C MET A 44 18.25 -18.25 2.08
N VAL A 45 17.77 -18.37 3.32
CA VAL A 45 16.39 -18.03 3.64
C VAL A 45 16.13 -16.54 3.38
N ALA A 46 17.06 -15.64 3.73
CA ALA A 46 16.97 -14.21 3.43
C ALA A 46 16.86 -13.93 1.92
N VAL A 47 17.72 -14.54 1.10
CA VAL A 47 17.72 -14.36 -0.35
C VAL A 47 16.44 -14.90 -0.97
N LEU A 48 15.97 -16.07 -0.53
CA LEU A 48 14.71 -16.65 -1.01
C LEU A 48 13.50 -15.83 -0.57
N TYR A 49 13.50 -15.31 0.65
CA TYR A 49 12.44 -14.45 1.18
C TYR A 49 12.39 -13.13 0.41
N SER A 50 13.45 -12.33 0.43
CA SER A 50 13.39 -10.99 -0.16
C SER A 50 13.42 -10.98 -1.68
N PHE A 51 14.36 -11.70 -2.30
CA PHE A 51 14.42 -11.70 -3.76
C PHE A 51 13.43 -12.69 -4.37
N GLY A 52 13.32 -13.89 -3.80
CA GLY A 52 12.46 -14.94 -4.34
C GLY A 52 10.96 -14.70 -4.08
N MET A 53 10.58 -14.26 -2.89
CA MET A 53 9.18 -13.97 -2.54
C MET A 53 8.81 -12.52 -2.84
N GLU A 54 9.40 -11.56 -2.13
CA GLU A 54 8.97 -10.15 -2.17
C GLU A 54 9.18 -9.48 -3.54
N CYS A 55 10.18 -9.93 -4.30
CA CYS A 55 10.51 -9.40 -5.64
C CYS A 55 10.17 -10.36 -6.80
N HIS A 56 9.71 -11.59 -6.52
CA HIS A 56 9.43 -12.61 -7.54
C HIS A 56 10.61 -13.00 -8.45
N VAL A 57 11.85 -12.91 -7.97
CA VAL A 57 13.03 -13.26 -8.75
C VAL A 57 13.06 -14.76 -9.02
N GLY A 58 13.11 -15.14 -10.31
CA GLY A 58 13.14 -16.53 -10.74
C GLY A 58 14.38 -17.31 -10.25
N ALA A 59 14.17 -18.60 -9.97
CA ALA A 59 15.19 -19.50 -9.40
C ALA A 59 16.51 -19.58 -10.20
N ASP A 60 16.50 -19.36 -11.51
CA ASP A 60 17.71 -19.34 -12.33
C ASP A 60 18.62 -18.13 -12.01
N LYS A 61 18.02 -16.96 -11.77
CA LYS A 61 18.75 -15.76 -11.33
C LYS A 61 19.28 -15.93 -9.91
N LEU A 62 18.47 -16.50 -9.00
CA LEU A 62 18.90 -16.81 -7.63
C LEU A 62 20.06 -17.81 -7.62
N SER A 63 19.98 -18.86 -8.44
CA SER A 63 21.09 -19.83 -8.61
C SER A 63 22.36 -19.14 -9.09
N ARG A 64 22.25 -18.24 -10.07
CA ARG A 64 23.40 -17.43 -10.53
C ARG A 64 23.99 -16.58 -9.41
N PHE A 65 23.16 -15.91 -8.61
CA PHE A 65 23.63 -15.14 -7.45
C PHE A 65 24.43 -16.01 -6.48
N PHE A 66 23.89 -17.17 -6.10
CA PHE A 66 24.59 -18.08 -5.18
C PHE A 66 25.90 -18.64 -5.75
N LYS A 67 26.01 -18.83 -7.07
CA LYS A 67 27.29 -19.18 -7.72
C LYS A 67 28.30 -18.05 -7.68
N LEU A 68 27.85 -16.80 -7.82
CA LEU A 68 28.75 -15.63 -7.75
C LEU A 68 29.41 -15.50 -6.38
N ILE A 69 28.69 -15.86 -5.32
CA ILE A 69 29.22 -15.92 -3.95
C ILE A 69 29.79 -17.29 -3.57
N ARG A 70 29.92 -18.21 -4.53
CA ARG A 70 30.68 -19.47 -4.43
C ARG A 70 30.21 -20.46 -3.36
N ILE A 71 28.94 -20.39 -2.96
CA ILE A 71 28.39 -21.34 -1.97
C ILE A 71 27.91 -22.66 -2.60
N ASP A 72 27.98 -22.78 -3.93
CA ASP A 72 27.48 -23.91 -4.71
C ASP A 72 28.26 -25.21 -4.53
N THR A 73 29.45 -25.10 -3.94
CA THR A 73 30.25 -26.22 -3.48
C THR A 73 29.76 -26.81 -2.16
N HIS A 74 29.01 -26.06 -1.35
CA HIS A 74 28.55 -26.45 -0.02
C HIS A 74 27.03 -26.62 0.06
N VAL A 75 26.28 -25.95 -0.83
CA VAL A 75 24.82 -25.99 -0.84
C VAL A 75 24.26 -26.27 -2.24
N GLY A 76 23.18 -27.05 -2.28
CA GLY A 76 22.40 -27.40 -3.45
C GLY A 76 21.59 -26.22 -3.99
N ILE A 77 22.23 -25.37 -4.78
CA ILE A 77 21.64 -24.12 -5.30
C ILE A 77 21.13 -24.24 -6.75
N SER A 78 20.90 -25.46 -7.24
CA SER A 78 20.31 -25.66 -8.57
C SER A 78 18.92 -25.03 -8.64
N SER A 79 18.50 -24.54 -9.82
CA SER A 79 17.19 -23.90 -9.97
C SER A 79 16.02 -24.79 -9.52
N SER A 80 16.11 -26.11 -9.69
CA SER A 80 15.11 -27.06 -9.18
C SER A 80 15.11 -27.14 -7.64
N ALA A 81 16.29 -27.22 -7.01
CA ALA A 81 16.40 -27.20 -5.55
C ALA A 81 15.88 -25.89 -4.95
N LEU A 82 16.20 -24.75 -5.56
CA LEU A 82 15.69 -23.45 -5.12
C LEU A 82 14.17 -23.33 -5.30
N ARG A 83 13.59 -23.88 -6.37
CA ARG A 83 12.13 -23.96 -6.53
C ARG A 83 11.46 -24.79 -5.44
N GLN A 84 12.08 -25.90 -5.03
CA GLN A 84 11.57 -26.71 -3.91
C GLN A 84 11.59 -25.93 -2.59
N GLN A 85 12.67 -25.19 -2.33
CA GLN A 85 12.76 -24.33 -1.14
C GLN A 85 11.73 -23.19 -1.16
N LEU A 86 11.55 -22.52 -2.31
CA LEU A 86 10.49 -21.51 -2.46
C LEU A 86 9.09 -22.09 -2.24
N SER A 87 8.82 -23.28 -2.78
CA SER A 87 7.52 -23.94 -2.59
C SER A 87 7.29 -24.37 -1.13
N ARG A 88 8.36 -24.77 -0.41
CA ARG A 88 8.30 -24.99 1.04
C ARG A 88 7.95 -23.71 1.78
N MET A 89 8.63 -22.60 1.47
CA MET A 89 8.37 -21.29 2.08
C MET A 89 6.93 -20.83 1.82
N GLU A 90 6.42 -20.96 0.59
CA GLU A 90 5.01 -20.69 0.24
C GLU A 90 4.03 -21.50 1.10
N SER A 91 4.41 -22.72 1.48
CA SER A 91 3.55 -23.60 2.29
C SER A 91 3.63 -23.29 3.78
N LEU A 92 4.79 -22.82 4.28
CA LEU A 92 4.99 -22.45 5.68
C LEU A 92 4.34 -21.12 6.05
N LEU A 93 4.29 -20.16 5.12
CA LEU A 93 3.77 -18.82 5.38
C LEU A 93 2.30 -18.84 5.88
N PRO A 94 1.35 -19.53 5.22
CA PRO A 94 -0.03 -19.64 5.75
C PRO A 94 -0.11 -20.32 7.12
N VAL A 95 0.78 -21.28 7.40
CA VAL A 95 0.83 -21.96 8.71
C VAL A 95 1.22 -20.98 9.81
N PHE A 96 2.16 -20.07 9.55
CA PHE A 96 2.51 -19.00 10.47
C PHE A 96 1.30 -18.12 10.80
N GLN A 97 0.59 -17.66 9.77
CA GLN A 97 -0.60 -16.83 9.95
C GLN A 97 -1.65 -17.54 10.80
N GLN A 98 -1.97 -18.80 10.49
CA GLN A 98 -2.91 -19.59 11.28
C GLN A 98 -2.50 -19.70 12.76
N ARG A 99 -1.21 -19.92 13.03
CA ARG A 99 -0.67 -19.97 14.39
C ARG A 99 -0.83 -18.63 15.11
N CYS A 100 -0.56 -17.52 14.43
CA CYS A 100 -0.73 -16.19 15.00
C CYS A 100 -2.19 -15.89 15.30
N GLU A 101 -3.10 -16.12 14.35
CA GLU A 101 -4.54 -15.86 14.50
C GLU A 101 -5.18 -16.74 15.57
N SER A 102 -4.76 -17.99 15.72
CA SER A 102 -5.23 -18.87 16.79
C SER A 102 -4.85 -18.37 18.20
N GLY A 103 -3.83 -17.51 18.30
CA GLY A 103 -3.37 -16.89 19.55
C GLY A 103 -3.96 -15.49 19.80
N VAL A 104 -4.90 -15.03 18.98
CA VAL A 104 -5.56 -13.72 19.14
C VAL A 104 -6.75 -13.86 20.11
N SER A 105 -6.98 -12.84 20.93
CA SER A 105 -8.14 -12.79 21.82
C SER A 105 -9.47 -12.78 21.03
N ALA A 106 -10.48 -13.47 21.56
CA ALA A 106 -11.83 -13.55 20.99
C ALA A 106 -12.65 -12.25 21.21
N GLN A 107 -12.03 -11.10 20.95
CA GLN A 107 -12.67 -9.79 21.02
C GLN A 107 -13.13 -9.36 19.64
N THR A 108 -14.34 -8.80 19.56
CA THR A 108 -14.82 -8.12 18.36
C THR A 108 -14.13 -6.79 18.16
N ARG A 109 -13.71 -6.51 16.93
CA ARG A 109 -12.94 -5.31 16.55
C ARG A 109 -13.67 -4.57 15.46
N SER A 110 -13.91 -3.28 15.66
CA SER A 110 -14.40 -2.42 14.59
C SER A 110 -13.29 -2.10 13.59
N ALA A 111 -13.62 -2.17 12.30
CA ALA A 111 -12.72 -1.83 11.20
C ALA A 111 -13.38 -0.84 10.24
N VAL A 112 -12.54 -0.03 9.60
CA VAL A 112 -12.92 0.76 8.43
C VAL A 112 -12.20 0.17 7.25
N VAL A 113 -12.95 -0.36 6.29
CA VAL A 113 -12.38 -1.17 5.23
C VAL A 113 -12.36 -0.44 3.90
N ALA A 114 -11.41 -0.83 3.04
CA ALA A 114 -11.49 -0.56 1.62
C ALA A 114 -11.51 -1.86 0.83
N MET A 115 -12.21 -1.82 -0.30
CA MET A 115 -12.37 -2.93 -1.21
C MET A 115 -12.04 -2.48 -2.62
N ASP A 116 -11.35 -3.35 -3.36
CA ASP A 116 -11.13 -3.15 -4.78
C ASP A 116 -10.86 -4.49 -5.48
N GLU A 117 -10.94 -4.47 -6.81
CA GLU A 117 -10.58 -5.58 -7.68
C GLU A 117 -9.47 -5.20 -8.65
N THR A 118 -8.45 -6.04 -8.77
CA THR A 118 -7.42 -5.90 -9.80
C THR A 118 -7.45 -7.06 -10.79
N PHE A 119 -7.24 -6.78 -12.08
CA PHE A 119 -7.49 -7.71 -13.18
C PHE A 119 -6.19 -8.22 -13.80
N PHE A 120 -6.09 -9.55 -13.98
CA PHE A 120 -4.93 -10.25 -14.52
C PHE A 120 -5.35 -11.28 -15.59
N GLY A 121 -5.48 -10.82 -16.83
CA GLY A 121 -5.88 -11.70 -17.94
C GLY A 121 -7.24 -12.35 -17.67
N ASP A 122 -7.21 -13.66 -17.37
CA ASP A 122 -8.41 -14.51 -17.20
C ASP A 122 -8.93 -14.59 -15.75
N PHE A 123 -8.29 -13.90 -14.80
CA PHE A 123 -8.73 -13.84 -13.41
C PHE A 123 -8.61 -12.42 -12.84
N LEU A 124 -9.21 -12.21 -11.68
CA LEU A 124 -9.04 -11.00 -10.87
C LEU A 124 -8.68 -11.37 -9.43
N ILE A 125 -8.17 -10.41 -8.68
CA ILE A 125 -7.91 -10.56 -7.25
C ILE A 125 -8.82 -9.59 -6.51
N LEU A 126 -9.58 -10.14 -5.56
CA LEU A 126 -10.41 -9.38 -4.63
C LEU A 126 -9.54 -8.98 -3.44
N VAL A 127 -9.50 -7.69 -3.11
CA VAL A 127 -8.72 -7.17 -1.98
C VAL A 127 -9.64 -6.46 -1.00
N LEU A 128 -9.71 -6.96 0.23
CA LEU A 128 -10.35 -6.30 1.38
C LEU A 128 -9.29 -5.98 2.43
N MET A 129 -9.16 -4.71 2.77
CA MET A 129 -8.13 -4.23 3.68
C MET A 129 -8.76 -3.41 4.80
N ASP A 130 -8.35 -3.63 6.05
CA ASP A 130 -8.58 -2.65 7.12
C ASP A 130 -7.64 -1.46 6.93
N LEU A 131 -8.19 -0.27 6.77
CA LEU A 131 -7.45 0.93 6.38
C LEU A 131 -6.58 1.50 7.51
N SER A 132 -6.98 1.30 8.77
CA SER A 132 -6.27 1.83 9.94
C SER A 132 -4.96 1.07 10.18
N SER A 133 -5.05 -0.26 10.23
CA SER A 133 -3.91 -1.16 10.39
C SER A 133 -3.16 -1.41 9.08
N GLY A 134 -3.84 -1.36 7.93
CA GLY A 134 -3.33 -1.82 6.63
C GLY A 134 -3.33 -3.35 6.49
N TYR A 135 -4.04 -4.07 7.36
CA TYR A 135 -4.11 -5.53 7.34
C TYR A 135 -4.99 -6.00 6.18
N LEU A 136 -4.49 -6.94 5.39
CA LEU A 136 -5.23 -7.61 4.32
C LEU A 136 -6.12 -8.67 4.97
N ILE A 137 -7.41 -8.35 5.08
CA ILE A 137 -8.44 -9.25 5.63
C ILE A 137 -8.70 -10.39 4.64
N LEU A 138 -8.89 -10.03 3.36
CA LEU A 138 -9.08 -10.95 2.25
C LEU A 138 -8.21 -10.50 1.08
N GLU A 139 -7.48 -11.44 0.49
CA GLU A 139 -6.77 -11.28 -0.76
C GLU A 139 -6.87 -12.60 -1.52
N ASP A 140 -7.76 -12.67 -2.51
CA ASP A 140 -8.15 -13.96 -3.09
C ASP A 140 -8.40 -13.91 -4.60
N ILE A 141 -7.99 -14.97 -5.29
CA ILE A 141 -8.19 -15.11 -6.74
C ILE A 141 -9.67 -15.43 -7.01
N SER A 142 -10.23 -14.77 -8.01
CA SER A 142 -11.61 -14.95 -8.46
C SER A 142 -11.71 -14.82 -9.99
N HIS A 143 -12.81 -15.32 -10.55
CA HIS A 143 -13.16 -15.18 -11.97
C HIS A 143 -14.34 -14.23 -12.22
N ASP A 144 -14.99 -13.76 -11.15
CA ASP A 144 -15.96 -12.68 -11.21
C ASP A 144 -15.87 -11.77 -9.97
N ARG A 145 -16.55 -10.61 -10.06
CA ARG A 145 -16.64 -9.58 -9.02
C ARG A 145 -18.09 -9.31 -8.58
N ARG A 146 -18.92 -10.35 -8.65
CA ARG A 146 -20.34 -10.22 -8.26
C ARG A 146 -20.46 -10.09 -6.75
N PHE A 147 -21.57 -9.51 -6.32
CA PHE A 147 -21.90 -9.39 -4.91
C PHE A 147 -21.84 -10.76 -4.19
N ASP A 148 -22.41 -11.81 -4.77
CA ASP A 148 -22.45 -13.14 -4.14
C ASP A 148 -21.04 -13.68 -3.89
N THR A 149 -20.15 -13.57 -4.89
CA THR A 149 -18.75 -14.00 -4.79
C THR A 149 -17.99 -13.23 -3.70
N TRP A 150 -18.19 -11.91 -3.64
CA TRP A 150 -17.64 -11.08 -2.58
C TRP A 150 -18.17 -11.48 -1.20
N PHE A 151 -19.47 -11.67 -1.07
CA PHE A 151 -20.15 -12.02 0.17
C PHE A 151 -19.67 -13.38 0.70
N GLU A 152 -19.63 -14.40 -0.16
CA GLU A 152 -19.19 -15.75 0.18
C GLU A 152 -17.73 -15.79 0.68
N LYS A 153 -16.85 -14.92 0.16
CA LYS A 153 -15.43 -14.88 0.55
C LYS A 153 -15.18 -13.96 1.76
N ALA A 154 -15.78 -12.78 1.80
CA ALA A 154 -15.50 -11.77 2.82
C ALA A 154 -16.15 -12.09 4.18
N ILE A 155 -17.42 -12.48 4.19
CA ILE A 155 -18.19 -12.62 5.44
C ILE A 155 -17.64 -13.72 6.35
N PRO A 156 -17.32 -14.93 5.87
CA PRO A 156 -16.73 -15.95 6.74
C PRO A 156 -15.40 -15.50 7.34
N ARG A 157 -14.59 -14.78 6.56
CA ARG A 157 -13.28 -14.30 6.98
C ARG A 157 -13.38 -13.19 8.04
N LEU A 158 -14.31 -12.26 7.89
CA LEU A 158 -14.59 -11.24 8.92
C LEU A 158 -15.05 -11.89 10.24
N LYS A 159 -15.92 -12.90 10.16
CA LYS A 159 -16.38 -13.67 11.33
C LYS A 159 -15.25 -14.42 12.02
N GLU A 160 -14.38 -15.08 11.24
CA GLU A 160 -13.21 -15.80 11.76
C GLU A 160 -12.27 -14.87 12.54
N LEU A 161 -12.08 -13.64 12.05
CA LEU A 161 -11.22 -12.65 12.71
C LEU A 161 -11.91 -11.84 13.82
N GLY A 162 -13.22 -12.01 14.00
CA GLY A 162 -14.02 -11.18 14.92
C GLY A 162 -13.98 -9.70 14.53
N ILE A 163 -14.20 -9.39 13.25
CA ILE A 163 -14.19 -8.01 12.74
C ILE A 163 -15.62 -7.59 12.36
N ASP A 164 -16.05 -6.49 12.96
CA ASP A 164 -17.25 -5.75 12.57
C ASP A 164 -16.83 -4.55 11.71
N VAL A 165 -17.49 -4.35 10.58
CA VAL A 165 -17.13 -3.27 9.64
C VAL A 165 -18.04 -2.07 9.91
N ASN A 166 -17.47 -0.96 10.35
CA ASN A 166 -18.23 0.25 10.66
C ASN A 166 -18.44 1.15 9.43
N HIS A 167 -17.49 1.11 8.49
CA HIS A 167 -17.54 1.93 7.28
C HIS A 167 -16.72 1.29 6.16
N ALA A 168 -17.20 1.42 4.93
CA ALA A 168 -16.55 0.85 3.76
C ALA A 168 -16.32 1.89 2.66
N VAL A 169 -15.07 2.09 2.25
CA VAL A 169 -14.65 3.04 1.20
C VAL A 169 -14.36 2.27 -0.10
N SER A 170 -14.94 2.70 -1.21
CA SER A 170 -14.74 2.03 -2.52
C SER A 170 -14.84 2.99 -3.70
N ASP A 171 -14.49 2.48 -4.89
CA ASP A 171 -14.64 3.15 -6.20
C ASP A 171 -16.12 3.31 -6.66
N ARG A 172 -17.06 2.87 -5.82
CA ARG A 172 -18.52 2.90 -6.06
C ARG A 172 -19.00 1.91 -7.13
N ALA A 173 -18.28 0.81 -7.36
CA ALA A 173 -18.84 -0.32 -8.09
C ALA A 173 -20.13 -0.84 -7.41
N LYS A 174 -21.17 -1.15 -8.19
CA LYS A 174 -22.50 -1.56 -7.66
C LYS A 174 -22.42 -2.75 -6.72
N ALA A 175 -21.53 -3.71 -7.00
CA ALA A 175 -21.33 -4.89 -6.15
C ALA A 175 -20.73 -4.51 -4.78
N LEU A 176 -19.78 -3.58 -4.75
CA LEU A 176 -19.12 -3.11 -3.53
C LEU A 176 -20.06 -2.25 -2.67
N ILE A 177 -20.87 -1.39 -3.29
CA ILE A 177 -21.92 -0.65 -2.57
C ILE A 177 -22.90 -1.62 -1.91
N LYS A 178 -23.38 -2.62 -2.68
CA LYS A 178 -24.27 -3.64 -2.14
C LYS A 178 -23.60 -4.47 -1.05
N LEU A 179 -22.30 -4.76 -1.18
CA LEU A 179 -21.54 -5.49 -0.16
C LEU A 179 -21.45 -4.72 1.14
N ALA A 180 -21.17 -3.41 1.10
CA ALA A 180 -21.16 -2.57 2.28
C ALA A 180 -22.53 -2.53 2.97
N ILE A 181 -23.60 -2.21 2.22
CA ILE A 181 -24.93 -2.00 2.80
C ILE A 181 -25.59 -3.32 3.23
N THR A 182 -25.54 -4.37 2.39
CA THR A 182 -26.26 -5.63 2.65
C THR A 182 -25.37 -6.71 3.26
N GLY A 183 -24.06 -6.69 2.95
CA GLY A 183 -23.12 -7.69 3.45
C GLY A 183 -22.57 -7.32 4.83
N PHE A 184 -22.07 -6.09 4.95
CA PHE A 184 -21.42 -5.61 6.16
C PHE A 184 -22.34 -4.85 7.11
N ASP A 185 -23.53 -4.47 6.64
CA ASP A 185 -24.49 -3.62 7.38
C ASP A 185 -23.88 -2.27 7.80
N CYS A 186 -23.14 -1.65 6.87
CA CYS A 186 -22.44 -0.40 7.12
C CYS A 186 -22.68 0.65 6.03
N GLN A 187 -22.34 1.90 6.33
CA GLN A 187 -22.37 2.96 5.33
C GLN A 187 -21.31 2.71 4.24
N SER A 188 -21.69 2.99 2.99
CA SER A 188 -20.77 2.94 1.86
C SER A 188 -20.33 4.35 1.49
N GLY A 189 -19.04 4.65 1.72
CA GLY A 189 -18.40 5.90 1.36
C GLY A 189 -17.75 5.87 -0.03
N ALA A 190 -17.73 7.02 -0.70
CA ALA A 190 -16.98 7.18 -1.95
C ALA A 190 -15.50 7.47 -1.69
N ASP A 191 -14.64 6.91 -2.53
CA ASP A 191 -13.21 7.18 -2.54
C ASP A 191 -12.87 8.52 -3.21
N ILE A 192 -12.21 9.41 -2.46
CA ILE A 192 -11.74 10.70 -2.98
C ILE A 192 -10.69 10.54 -4.09
N PHE A 193 -9.88 9.47 -4.07
CA PHE A 193 -8.81 9.28 -5.05
C PHE A 193 -9.39 9.05 -6.44
N HIS A 194 -10.36 8.15 -6.58
CA HIS A 194 -11.11 7.95 -7.82
C HIS A 194 -11.82 9.23 -8.29
N ALA A 195 -12.47 9.97 -7.38
CA ALA A 195 -13.13 11.23 -7.71
C ALA A 195 -12.16 12.28 -8.28
N GLN A 196 -11.00 12.46 -7.65
CA GLN A 196 -9.93 13.35 -8.14
C GLN A 196 -9.33 12.84 -9.46
N GLN A 197 -9.15 11.52 -9.61
CA GLN A 197 -8.57 10.92 -10.80
C GLN A 197 -9.45 11.15 -12.04
N ASP A 198 -10.77 11.05 -11.91
CA ASP A 198 -11.71 11.31 -13.00
C ASP A 198 -11.62 12.76 -13.49
N VAL A 199 -11.65 13.74 -12.57
CA VAL A 199 -11.48 15.17 -12.90
C VAL A 199 -10.11 15.41 -13.54
N SER A 200 -9.07 14.75 -13.02
CA SER A 200 -7.72 14.89 -13.56
C SER A 200 -7.58 14.33 -14.98
N LYS A 201 -8.22 13.20 -15.28
CA LYS A 201 -8.27 12.62 -16.63
C LYS A 201 -9.01 13.54 -17.62
N TRP A 202 -10.03 14.27 -17.15
CA TRP A 202 -10.80 15.20 -17.98
C TRP A 202 -10.02 16.48 -18.30
N LEU A 203 -9.55 17.21 -17.28
CA LEU A 203 -8.94 18.54 -17.47
C LEU A 203 -7.42 18.51 -17.55
N GLY A 204 -6.78 17.72 -16.68
CA GLY A 204 -5.34 17.83 -16.40
C GLY A 204 -4.44 17.64 -17.62
N ALA A 205 -4.70 16.60 -18.43
CA ALA A 205 -3.88 16.32 -19.61
C ALA A 205 -3.98 17.43 -20.68
N THR A 206 -5.17 18.00 -20.88
CA THR A 206 -5.40 19.07 -21.87
C THR A 206 -4.77 20.37 -21.42
N LEU A 207 -4.96 20.76 -20.16
CA LEU A 207 -4.32 21.95 -19.57
C LEU A 207 -2.79 21.83 -19.60
N GLY A 208 -2.25 20.64 -19.30
CA GLY A 208 -0.82 20.37 -19.38
C GLY A 208 -0.24 20.56 -20.78
N ARG A 209 -0.90 20.02 -21.82
CA ARG A 209 -0.46 20.20 -23.21
C ARG A 209 -0.50 21.66 -23.66
N ARG A 210 -1.56 22.39 -23.31
CA ARG A 210 -1.69 23.81 -23.69
C ARG A 210 -0.67 24.69 -22.99
N HIS A 211 -0.38 24.40 -21.72
CA HIS A 211 0.68 25.08 -21.00
C HIS A 211 2.03 24.91 -21.69
N GLU A 212 2.39 23.68 -22.08
CA GLU A 212 3.65 23.43 -22.78
C GLU A 212 3.69 24.11 -24.15
N GLN A 213 2.58 24.06 -24.90
CA GLN A 213 2.46 24.76 -26.18
C GLN A 213 2.64 26.28 -26.04
N ALA A 214 1.96 26.92 -25.09
CA ALA A 214 2.05 28.35 -24.86
C ALA A 214 3.47 28.76 -24.41
N LYS A 215 4.12 27.93 -23.59
CA LYS A 215 5.52 28.12 -23.17
C LYS A 215 6.45 28.09 -24.39
N THR A 216 6.36 27.04 -25.22
CA THR A 216 7.19 26.92 -26.43
C THR A 216 6.92 28.07 -27.42
N GLN A 217 5.68 28.54 -27.54
CA GLN A 217 5.34 29.70 -28.37
C GLN A 217 6.01 30.98 -27.87
N LEU A 218 6.00 31.23 -26.56
CA LEU A 218 6.69 32.36 -25.95
C LEU A 218 8.21 32.28 -26.19
N GLU A 219 8.83 31.13 -25.88
CA GLU A 219 10.26 30.91 -26.10
C GLU A 219 10.66 31.12 -27.57
N THR A 220 9.80 30.69 -28.51
CA THR A 220 10.02 30.88 -29.94
C THR A 220 9.90 32.35 -30.34
N ALA A 221 8.87 33.06 -29.85
CA ALA A 221 8.67 34.47 -30.13
C ALA A 221 9.83 35.33 -29.60
N GLU A 222 10.28 35.06 -28.37
CA GLU A 222 11.45 35.73 -27.78
C GLU A 222 12.75 35.45 -28.55
N ALA A 223 12.96 34.21 -29.00
CA ALA A 223 14.13 33.85 -29.78
C ALA A 223 14.15 34.51 -31.16
N LEU A 224 12.98 34.70 -31.79
CA LEU A 224 12.85 35.43 -33.06
C LEU A 224 13.19 36.92 -32.89
N LEU A 225 12.63 37.56 -31.86
CA LEU A 225 12.90 38.96 -31.54
C LEU A 225 14.39 39.21 -31.25
N LYS A 226 15.06 38.30 -30.53
CA LYS A 226 16.51 38.38 -30.27
C LYS A 226 17.37 38.25 -31.54
N LYS A 227 16.90 37.55 -32.57
CA LYS A 227 17.62 37.37 -33.84
C LYS A 227 17.43 38.54 -34.81
N LYS A 228 16.38 39.35 -34.64
CA LYS A 228 16.06 40.50 -35.48
C LYS A 228 15.73 41.73 -34.62
N PRO A 229 16.74 42.40 -34.04
CA PRO A 229 16.53 43.51 -33.11
C PRO A 229 15.97 44.79 -33.75
N ASP A 230 15.89 44.88 -35.08
CA ASP A 230 15.35 46.04 -35.80
C ASP A 230 13.83 46.15 -35.62
N ASN A 231 13.38 46.86 -34.59
CA ASN A 231 12.07 47.51 -34.38
C ASN A 231 10.86 46.93 -35.16
N ASN A 232 10.74 45.60 -35.18
CA ASN A 232 9.65 44.94 -35.88
C ASN A 232 8.46 44.85 -34.94
N LEU A 233 7.59 45.86 -34.99
CA LEU A 233 6.40 45.97 -34.14
C LEU A 233 5.57 44.68 -34.14
N ALA A 234 5.54 43.94 -35.26
CA ALA A 234 4.85 42.65 -35.37
C ALA A 234 5.46 41.56 -34.47
N GLU A 235 6.78 41.48 -34.36
CA GLU A 235 7.48 40.50 -33.51
C GLU A 235 7.32 40.86 -32.02
N LEU A 236 7.33 42.16 -31.69
CA LEU A 236 7.01 42.64 -30.34
C LEU A 236 5.57 42.31 -29.92
N VAL A 237 4.59 42.54 -30.80
CA VAL A 237 3.19 42.18 -30.56
C VAL A 237 3.05 40.67 -30.36
N GLN A 238 3.74 39.86 -31.17
CA GLN A 238 3.71 38.40 -31.05
C GLN A 238 4.27 37.92 -29.70
N VAL A 239 5.35 38.53 -29.20
CA VAL A 239 5.89 38.22 -27.86
C VAL A 239 4.88 38.59 -26.78
N VAL A 240 4.28 39.79 -26.84
CA VAL A 240 3.29 40.24 -25.85
C VAL A 240 2.04 39.33 -25.84
N ASP A 241 1.55 38.92 -27.01
CA ASP A 241 0.42 38.01 -27.11
C ASP A 241 0.75 36.60 -26.59
N ALA A 242 1.95 36.09 -26.90
CA ALA A 242 2.42 34.80 -26.39
C ALA A 242 2.63 34.84 -24.87
N GLU A 243 3.16 35.94 -24.33
CA GLU A 243 3.34 36.14 -22.89
C GLU A 243 1.99 36.19 -22.17
N ARG A 244 1.02 36.92 -22.73
CA ARG A 244 -0.36 36.98 -22.21
C ARG A 244 -1.00 35.60 -22.21
N ALA A 245 -0.89 34.85 -23.32
CA ALA A 245 -1.44 33.51 -23.43
C ALA A 245 -0.79 32.54 -22.43
N TYR A 246 0.54 32.60 -22.28
CA TYR A 246 1.28 31.79 -21.31
C TYR A 246 0.88 32.09 -19.87
N LYS A 247 0.77 33.37 -19.51
CA LYS A 247 0.31 33.80 -18.18
C LYS A 247 -1.12 33.32 -17.90
N GLN A 248 -2.02 33.47 -18.86
CA GLN A 248 -3.42 33.06 -18.71
C GLN A 248 -3.56 31.54 -18.48
N ILE A 249 -2.83 30.72 -19.23
CA ILE A 249 -2.86 29.26 -19.02
C ILE A 249 -2.17 28.85 -17.72
N GLN A 250 -1.14 29.58 -17.29
CA GLN A 250 -0.48 29.37 -16.01
C GLN A 250 -1.43 29.63 -14.83
N GLU A 251 -2.17 30.75 -14.86
CA GLU A 251 -3.22 31.08 -13.87
C GLU A 251 -4.32 30.02 -13.87
N THR A 252 -4.86 29.67 -15.05
CA THR A 252 -5.89 28.61 -15.18
C THR A 252 -5.43 27.28 -14.60
N ARG A 253 -4.15 26.92 -14.82
CA ARG A 253 -3.57 25.67 -14.30
C ARG A 253 -3.36 25.74 -12.79
N ALA A 254 -2.99 26.90 -12.25
CA ALA A 254 -2.90 27.11 -10.81
C ALA A 254 -4.28 26.95 -10.15
N ASP A 255 -5.31 27.58 -10.72
CA ASP A 255 -6.70 27.47 -10.25
C ASP A 255 -7.21 26.03 -10.30
N TYR A 256 -6.92 25.32 -11.38
CA TYR A 256 -7.23 23.89 -11.52
C TYR A 256 -6.58 23.06 -10.41
N HIS A 257 -5.27 23.23 -10.17
CA HIS A 257 -4.55 22.47 -9.15
C HIS A 257 -5.02 22.80 -7.74
N GLU A 258 -5.34 24.05 -7.45
CA GLU A 258 -5.89 24.45 -6.15
C GLU A 258 -7.25 23.78 -5.93
N ASN A 259 -8.17 23.87 -6.90
CA ASN A 259 -9.48 23.22 -6.77
C ASN A 259 -9.38 21.70 -6.66
N LEU A 260 -8.47 21.06 -7.41
CA LEU A 260 -8.25 19.61 -7.34
C LEU A 260 -7.72 19.20 -5.96
N ALA A 261 -6.73 19.93 -5.42
CA ALA A 261 -6.19 19.69 -4.10
C ALA A 261 -7.25 19.90 -3.01
N SER A 262 -8.08 20.94 -3.16
CA SER A 262 -9.11 21.27 -2.18
C SER A 262 -10.26 20.27 -2.12
N ILE A 263 -10.49 19.41 -3.11
CA ILE A 263 -11.41 18.25 -2.95
C ILE A 263 -11.02 17.44 -1.72
N ALA A 264 -9.73 17.13 -1.56
CA ALA A 264 -9.26 16.39 -0.39
C ALA A 264 -9.33 17.26 0.88
N GLU A 265 -9.14 18.57 0.77
CA GLU A 265 -9.20 19.47 1.92
C GLU A 265 -10.64 19.64 2.47
N ASP A 266 -11.63 19.63 1.58
CA ASP A 266 -13.04 19.81 1.95
C ASP A 266 -13.62 18.56 2.66
N VAL A 267 -13.08 17.36 2.38
CA VAL A 267 -13.54 16.08 2.97
C VAL A 267 -12.75 15.74 4.26
N HIS A 268 -12.37 16.74 5.05
CA HIS A 268 -11.88 16.53 6.42
C HIS A 268 -13.05 16.66 7.42
N PRO A 269 -13.00 15.99 8.59
CA PRO A 269 -14.02 16.14 9.63
C PRO A 269 -13.94 17.49 10.34
N PHE A 270 -12.84 18.22 10.17
CA PHE A 270 -12.62 19.57 10.68
C PHE A 270 -12.27 20.51 9.51
N SER A 271 -12.72 21.76 9.61
CA SER A 271 -12.35 22.84 8.69
C SER A 271 -10.91 23.28 8.91
N LEU A 272 -10.14 23.41 7.83
CA LEU A 272 -8.77 23.97 7.88
C LEU A 272 -8.74 25.43 8.34
N GLU A 273 -9.77 26.20 8.02
CA GLU A 273 -9.82 27.64 8.30
C GLU A 273 -10.31 27.94 9.72
N THR A 274 -11.33 27.21 10.17
CA THR A 274 -12.06 27.55 11.40
C THR A 274 -11.86 26.56 12.53
N GLN A 275 -11.20 25.41 12.30
CA GLN A 275 -11.11 24.28 13.23
C GLN A 275 -12.45 23.64 13.62
N LYS A 276 -13.56 24.18 13.12
CA LYS A 276 -14.90 23.70 13.46
C LYS A 276 -15.17 22.39 12.75
N ILE A 277 -16.08 21.63 13.36
CA ILE A 277 -16.64 20.41 12.79
C ILE A 277 -17.21 20.71 11.40
N ASN A 278 -16.82 19.89 10.42
CA ASN A 278 -17.48 19.82 9.13
C ASN A 278 -18.63 18.82 9.21
N ARG A 279 -19.83 19.26 8.84
CA ARG A 279 -21.01 18.43 8.62
C ARG A 279 -21.14 18.03 7.16
N ALA A 280 -21.89 16.97 6.87
CA ALA A 280 -22.12 16.50 5.50
C ALA A 280 -22.58 17.61 4.55
N GLU A 281 -23.53 18.45 4.98
CA GLU A 281 -24.03 19.59 4.22
C GLU A 281 -22.94 20.60 3.83
N GLN A 282 -22.03 20.88 4.75
CA GLN A 282 -20.91 21.81 4.52
C GLN A 282 -19.89 21.21 3.54
N VAL A 283 -19.61 19.91 3.67
CA VAL A 283 -18.74 19.17 2.74
C VAL A 283 -19.35 19.17 1.34
N THR A 284 -20.62 18.78 1.20
CA THR A 284 -21.34 18.78 -0.09
C THR A 284 -21.35 20.17 -0.73
N PHE A 285 -21.62 21.22 0.05
CA PHE A 285 -21.63 22.59 -0.44
C PHE A 285 -20.25 23.03 -0.95
N SER A 286 -19.17 22.73 -0.21
CA SER A 286 -17.81 23.04 -0.64
C SER A 286 -17.42 22.27 -1.90
N LEU A 287 -17.75 20.98 -1.98
CA LEU A 287 -17.47 20.18 -3.18
C LEU A 287 -18.26 20.64 -4.42
N GLU A 288 -19.51 21.11 -4.26
CA GLU A 288 -20.27 21.72 -5.35
C GLU A 288 -19.60 23.01 -5.86
N LYS A 289 -19.00 23.82 -4.97
CA LYS A 289 -18.18 24.96 -5.42
C LYS A 289 -16.99 24.51 -6.26
N ARG A 290 -16.34 23.39 -5.89
CA ARG A 290 -15.26 22.81 -6.72
C ARG A 290 -15.78 22.35 -8.07
N ALA A 291 -16.95 21.70 -8.11
CA ALA A 291 -17.59 21.29 -9.35
C ALA A 291 -17.82 22.49 -10.29
N GLN A 292 -18.40 23.58 -9.77
CA GLN A 292 -18.61 24.82 -10.52
C GLN A 292 -17.31 25.45 -11.01
N ALA A 293 -16.24 25.39 -10.21
CA ALA A 293 -14.93 25.89 -10.62
C ALA A 293 -14.35 25.08 -11.79
N PHE A 294 -14.47 23.75 -11.78
CA PHE A 294 -14.04 22.90 -12.89
C PHE A 294 -14.84 23.16 -14.17
N GLU A 295 -16.15 23.39 -14.07
CA GLU A 295 -16.96 23.78 -15.23
C GLU A 295 -16.54 25.12 -15.82
N LYS A 296 -16.28 26.12 -14.98
CA LYS A 296 -15.77 27.43 -15.42
C LYS A 296 -14.43 27.29 -16.14
N ILE A 297 -13.52 26.46 -15.62
CA ILE A 297 -12.23 26.16 -16.25
C ILE A 297 -12.44 25.44 -17.59
N ALA A 298 -13.33 24.44 -17.64
CA ALA A 298 -13.63 23.72 -18.86
C ALA A 298 -14.22 24.65 -19.94
N GLN A 299 -15.15 25.52 -19.57
CA GLN A 299 -15.78 26.50 -20.46
C GLN A 299 -14.78 27.54 -20.97
N SER A 300 -13.98 28.14 -20.08
CA SER A 300 -12.98 29.14 -20.46
C SER A 300 -11.89 28.57 -21.39
N GLN A 301 -11.64 27.27 -21.28
CA GLN A 301 -10.69 26.54 -22.11
C GLN A 301 -11.37 25.77 -23.25
N SER A 302 -12.67 25.86 -23.46
CA SER A 302 -13.39 25.09 -24.49
C SER A 302 -13.06 23.58 -24.45
N ILE A 303 -12.96 23.00 -23.26
CA ILE A 303 -12.73 21.58 -23.04
C ILE A 303 -14.09 20.88 -22.90
N ALA A 304 -14.42 20.00 -23.84
CA ALA A 304 -15.67 19.26 -23.81
C ALA A 304 -15.68 18.18 -22.71
N ASP A 305 -16.83 18.00 -22.04
CA ASP A 305 -17.06 16.89 -21.09
C ASP A 305 -17.83 15.74 -21.74
N ILE A 306 -17.19 15.06 -22.69
CA ILE A 306 -17.82 13.98 -23.48
C ILE A 306 -18.30 12.83 -22.58
N LYS A 307 -17.60 12.58 -21.46
CA LYS A 307 -17.87 11.47 -20.54
C LYS A 307 -18.81 11.86 -19.38
N GLN A 308 -19.33 13.08 -19.36
CA GLN A 308 -20.14 13.61 -18.25
C GLN A 308 -19.45 13.45 -16.88
N THR A 309 -18.14 13.68 -16.86
CA THR A 309 -17.26 13.60 -15.70
C THR A 309 -17.77 14.47 -14.56
N ILE A 310 -18.25 15.69 -14.88
CA ILE A 310 -18.76 16.59 -13.84
C ILE A 310 -20.06 16.08 -13.20
N ASN A 311 -20.96 15.50 -14.01
CA ASN A 311 -22.18 14.88 -13.50
C ASN A 311 -21.86 13.69 -12.62
N LYS A 312 -20.89 12.86 -13.05
CA LYS A 312 -20.39 11.75 -12.24
C LYS A 312 -19.84 12.23 -10.89
N PHE A 313 -19.05 13.31 -10.89
CA PHE A 313 -18.51 13.91 -9.66
C PHE A 313 -19.64 14.43 -8.75
N ARG A 314 -20.61 15.18 -9.31
CA ARG A 314 -21.77 15.69 -8.57
C ARG A 314 -22.63 14.59 -7.95
N ASN A 315 -22.82 13.49 -8.66
CA ASN A 315 -23.59 12.36 -8.14
C ASN A 315 -22.94 11.69 -6.92
N GLN A 316 -21.64 11.93 -6.68
CA GLN A 316 -20.91 11.35 -5.55
C GLN A 316 -20.74 12.32 -4.37
N LEU A 317 -21.22 13.57 -4.43
CA LEU A 317 -20.95 14.55 -3.36
C LEU A 317 -21.43 14.07 -1.99
N ASN A 318 -22.66 13.55 -1.93
CA ASN A 318 -23.21 13.00 -0.69
C ASN A 318 -22.45 11.75 -0.22
N ASP A 319 -22.02 10.91 -1.15
CA ASP A 319 -21.24 9.71 -0.83
C ASP A 319 -19.83 10.07 -0.31
N LEU A 320 -19.21 11.13 -0.83
CA LEU A 320 -17.94 11.66 -0.33
C LEU A 320 -18.11 12.28 1.06
N ALA A 321 -19.19 13.05 1.26
CA ALA A 321 -19.56 13.63 2.55
C ALA A 321 -19.90 12.58 3.61
N SER A 322 -20.45 11.43 3.20
CA SER A 322 -20.79 10.34 4.12
C SER A 322 -19.59 9.77 4.89
N ASN A 323 -18.37 9.88 4.34
CA ASN A 323 -17.15 9.50 5.07
C ASN A 323 -16.97 10.34 6.35
N VAL A 324 -17.32 11.64 6.29
CA VAL A 324 -17.23 12.56 7.42
C VAL A 324 -18.39 12.32 8.39
N GLU A 325 -19.61 12.17 7.86
CA GLU A 325 -20.80 11.94 8.66
C GLU A 325 -20.72 10.65 9.47
N THR A 326 -20.36 9.53 8.83
CA THR A 326 -20.25 8.21 9.48
C THR A 326 -19.21 8.23 10.59
N TRP A 327 -18.07 8.89 10.37
CA TRP A 327 -17.04 9.01 11.39
C TRP A 327 -17.52 9.84 12.59
N TRP A 328 -18.25 10.94 12.36
CA TRP A 328 -18.84 11.71 13.46
C TRP A 328 -19.92 10.95 14.22
N LEU A 329 -20.78 10.19 13.53
CA LEU A 329 -21.75 9.31 14.19
C LEU A 329 -21.05 8.31 15.10
N TRP A 330 -19.95 7.71 14.63
CA TRP A 330 -19.16 6.78 15.43
C TRP A 330 -18.48 7.44 16.64
N VAL A 331 -17.94 8.66 16.48
CA VAL A 331 -17.41 9.45 17.60
C VAL A 331 -18.50 9.67 18.66
N MET A 332 -19.69 10.10 18.24
CA MET A 332 -20.80 10.39 19.16
C MET A 332 -21.31 9.13 19.86
N GLU A 333 -21.42 8.01 19.14
CA GLU A 333 -21.84 6.72 19.69
C GLU A 333 -20.87 6.23 20.78
N ILE A 334 -19.56 6.30 20.53
CA ILE A 334 -18.56 5.92 21.52
C ILE A 334 -18.64 6.81 22.77
N LEU A 335 -18.72 8.13 22.58
CA LEU A 335 -18.79 9.06 23.71
C LEU A 335 -20.06 8.85 24.53
N ALA A 336 -21.20 8.58 23.89
CA ALA A 336 -22.44 8.21 24.56
C ALA A 336 -22.28 6.91 25.37
N GLY A 337 -21.66 5.88 24.78
CA GLY A 337 -21.37 4.62 25.47
C GLY A 337 -20.42 4.75 26.66
N LEU A 338 -19.49 5.71 26.62
CA LEU A 338 -18.57 6.00 27.71
C LEU A 338 -19.20 6.83 28.85
N SER A 339 -20.43 7.34 28.66
CA SER A 339 -21.14 8.15 29.66
C SER A 339 -20.32 9.36 30.15
N VAL A 340 -19.64 10.05 29.23
CA VAL A 340 -18.88 11.26 29.55
C VAL A 340 -19.82 12.40 29.96
N ASP A 341 -19.39 13.24 30.91
CA ASP A 341 -20.11 14.46 31.25
C ASP A 341 -20.04 15.50 30.12
N GLU A 342 -20.91 16.50 30.17
CA GLU A 342 -21.05 17.51 29.12
C GLU A 342 -19.76 18.32 28.89
N ALA A 343 -19.01 18.64 29.96
CA ALA A 343 -17.79 19.42 29.84
C ALA A 343 -16.68 18.59 29.18
N THR A 344 -16.49 17.34 29.61
CA THR A 344 -15.56 16.40 28.97
C THR A 344 -15.94 16.18 27.50
N HIS A 345 -17.22 15.94 27.21
CA HIS A 345 -17.71 15.73 25.84
C HIS A 345 -17.38 16.92 24.93
N TYR A 346 -17.71 18.13 25.38
CA TYR A 346 -17.42 19.36 24.63
C TYR A 346 -15.92 19.51 24.38
N TRP A 347 -15.10 19.35 25.42
CA TRP A 347 -13.65 19.46 25.33
C TRP A 347 -13.04 18.42 24.36
N LEU A 348 -13.49 17.17 24.41
CA LEU A 348 -13.01 16.12 23.51
C LEU A 348 -13.24 16.48 22.05
N ILE A 349 -14.43 16.97 21.72
CA ILE A 349 -14.83 17.24 20.34
C ILE A 349 -14.24 18.55 19.80
N HIS A 350 -14.15 19.57 20.65
CA HIS A 350 -13.80 20.93 20.22
C HIS A 350 -12.34 21.32 20.48
N ALA A 351 -11.64 20.63 21.37
CA ALA A 351 -10.24 20.93 21.70
C ALA A 351 -9.31 19.74 21.41
N LEU A 352 -9.52 18.58 22.03
CA LEU A 352 -8.57 17.48 21.94
C LEU A 352 -8.55 16.80 20.56
N LEU A 353 -9.70 16.34 20.08
CA LEU A 353 -9.78 15.56 18.84
C LEU A 353 -9.32 16.33 17.60
N PRO A 354 -9.66 17.63 17.39
CA PRO A 354 -9.10 18.42 16.29
C PRO A 354 -7.58 18.53 16.36
N THR A 355 -7.03 18.71 17.58
CA THR A 355 -5.58 18.84 17.80
C THR A 355 -4.86 17.56 17.40
N VAL A 356 -5.32 16.42 17.90
CA VAL A 356 -4.73 15.10 17.59
C VAL A 356 -4.91 14.76 16.11
N TYR A 357 -6.09 15.05 15.56
CA TYR A 357 -6.39 14.81 14.15
C TYR A 357 -5.44 15.56 13.21
N TRP A 358 -5.28 16.88 13.38
CA TRP A 358 -4.42 17.66 12.49
C TRP A 358 -2.95 17.32 12.67
N HIS A 359 -2.50 17.03 13.89
CA HIS A 359 -1.16 16.53 14.14
C HIS A 359 -0.92 15.24 13.33
N GLN A 360 -1.88 14.32 13.32
CA GLN A 360 -1.76 13.10 12.56
C GLN A 360 -1.76 13.33 11.03
N GLN A 361 -2.62 14.21 10.51
CA GLN A 361 -2.62 14.54 9.07
C GLN A 361 -1.29 15.18 8.64
N LEU A 362 -0.74 16.05 9.49
CA LEU A 362 0.58 16.65 9.30
C LEU A 362 1.68 15.59 9.18
N LEU A 363 1.67 14.57 10.05
CA LEU A 363 2.65 13.48 10.01
C LEU A 363 2.45 12.54 8.81
N LYS A 364 1.20 12.33 8.38
CA LYS A 364 0.86 11.46 7.25
C LYS A 364 1.24 12.05 5.89
N THR A 365 1.07 13.36 5.67
CA THR A 365 1.29 13.96 4.36
C THR A 365 2.77 14.20 4.02
N GLN A 366 3.15 13.83 2.79
CA GLN A 366 4.45 14.13 2.19
C GLN A 366 4.38 15.34 1.24
N ASN A 367 3.19 15.87 0.95
CA ASN A 367 3.03 17.04 0.07
C ASN A 367 3.37 18.33 0.84
N PRO A 368 4.40 19.10 0.45
CA PRO A 368 4.83 20.27 1.21
C PRO A 368 3.76 21.35 1.39
N ARG A 369 2.90 21.58 0.37
CA ARG A 369 1.85 22.61 0.41
C ARG A 369 0.74 22.22 1.38
N GLN A 370 0.25 20.99 1.28
CA GLN A 370 -0.75 20.46 2.22
C GLN A 370 -0.19 20.35 3.64
N ARG A 371 1.09 19.97 3.77
CA ARG A 371 1.81 19.89 5.04
C ARG A 371 1.83 21.24 5.76
N GLU A 372 2.02 22.33 5.04
CA GLU A 372 1.95 23.68 5.61
C GLU A 372 0.53 24.02 6.09
N LYS A 373 -0.51 23.77 5.28
CA LYS A 373 -1.91 23.97 5.68
C LYS A 373 -2.25 23.17 6.96
N TYR A 374 -1.83 21.90 7.04
CA TYR A 374 -2.06 21.07 8.23
C TYR A 374 -1.24 21.50 9.44
N ARG A 375 -0.03 22.03 9.23
CA ARG A 375 0.78 22.60 10.31
C ARG A 375 0.07 23.80 10.95
N GLN A 376 -0.42 24.72 10.13
CA GLN A 376 -1.17 25.89 10.60
C GLN A 376 -2.43 25.46 11.35
N ALA A 377 -3.18 24.51 10.78
CA ALA A 377 -4.37 23.98 11.43
C ALA A 377 -4.04 23.31 12.79
N TRP A 378 -2.99 22.51 12.85
CA TRP A 378 -2.55 21.89 14.11
C TRP A 378 -2.10 22.94 15.14
N GLN A 379 -1.33 23.95 14.74
CA GLN A 379 -0.86 25.00 15.66
C GLN A 379 -2.02 25.78 16.28
N GLN A 380 -3.03 26.11 15.48
CA GLN A 380 -4.22 26.79 15.97
C GLN A 380 -5.03 25.91 16.94
N ALA A 381 -5.23 24.63 16.61
CA ALA A 381 -5.93 23.68 17.49
C ALA A 381 -5.16 23.45 18.80
N ALA A 382 -3.83 23.29 18.72
CA ALA A 382 -2.97 23.11 19.88
C ALA A 382 -2.97 24.33 20.80
N GLN A 383 -2.96 25.55 20.24
CA GLN A 383 -3.10 26.77 21.02
C GLN A 383 -4.45 26.84 21.73
N HIS A 384 -5.54 26.44 21.06
CA HIS A 384 -6.85 26.36 21.69
C HIS A 384 -6.84 25.37 22.86
N LEU A 385 -6.30 24.15 22.67
CA LEU A 385 -6.19 23.14 23.71
C LEU A 385 -5.34 23.60 24.93
N GLN A 386 -4.24 24.31 24.68
CA GLN A 386 -3.34 24.83 25.73
C GLN A 386 -3.96 25.95 26.56
N THR A 387 -4.81 26.77 25.95
CA THR A 387 -5.47 27.91 26.62
C THR A 387 -6.82 27.54 27.22
N ASP A 388 -7.30 26.32 26.96
CA ASP A 388 -8.56 25.82 27.47
C ASP A 388 -8.49 25.56 28.99
N ALA A 389 -9.41 26.17 29.73
CA ALA A 389 -9.44 26.08 31.18
C ALA A 389 -9.80 24.69 31.69
N PHE A 390 -10.58 23.91 30.92
CA PHE A 390 -10.96 22.55 31.29
C PHE A 390 -9.76 21.60 31.19
N THR A 391 -8.90 21.77 30.18
CA THR A 391 -7.63 21.01 30.07
C THR A 391 -6.81 21.09 31.37
N ALA A 392 -6.74 22.28 31.98
CA ALA A 392 -5.97 22.50 33.21
C ALA A 392 -6.55 21.81 34.46
N THR A 393 -7.79 21.33 34.39
CA THR A 393 -8.47 20.62 35.50
C THR A 393 -8.24 19.10 35.48
N LEU A 394 -7.80 18.55 34.35
CA LEU A 394 -7.63 17.10 34.17
C LEU A 394 -6.31 16.62 34.78
N SER A 395 -6.33 15.42 35.38
CA SER A 395 -5.11 14.73 35.78
C SER A 395 -4.31 14.25 34.56
N GLU A 396 -3.01 13.99 34.75
CA GLU A 396 -2.16 13.42 33.70
C GLU A 396 -2.70 12.07 33.19
N SER A 397 -3.25 11.24 34.09
CA SER A 397 -3.82 9.94 33.72
C SER A 397 -5.11 10.05 32.88
N GLU A 398 -5.96 11.04 33.17
CA GLU A 398 -7.18 11.29 32.39
C GLU A 398 -6.84 11.85 31.02
N LEU A 399 -5.88 12.79 30.97
CA LEU A 399 -5.39 13.33 29.72
C LEU A 399 -4.79 12.23 28.83
N GLN A 400 -3.97 11.33 29.39
CA GLN A 400 -3.39 10.21 28.65
C GLN A 400 -4.47 9.25 28.11
N ARG A 401 -5.46 8.90 28.94
CA ARG A 401 -6.60 8.07 28.50
C ARG A 401 -7.33 8.69 27.30
N TRP A 402 -7.62 9.99 27.37
CA TRP A 402 -8.33 10.67 26.30
C TRP A 402 -7.47 10.90 25.06
N LEU A 403 -6.17 11.08 25.23
CA LEU A 403 -5.21 11.13 24.13
C LEU A 403 -5.21 9.80 23.36
N GLU A 404 -5.13 8.66 24.05
CA GLU A 404 -5.20 7.33 23.42
C GLU A 404 -6.50 7.13 22.64
N TRP A 405 -7.64 7.56 23.21
CA TRP A 405 -8.93 7.55 22.52
C TRP A 405 -8.92 8.44 21.27
N ALA A 406 -8.42 9.67 21.37
CA ALA A 406 -8.39 10.61 20.26
C ALA A 406 -7.45 10.13 19.14
N GLU A 407 -6.30 9.55 19.48
CA GLU A 407 -5.37 8.94 18.53
C GLU A 407 -5.98 7.74 17.83
N TRP A 408 -6.73 6.92 18.56
CA TRP A 408 -7.46 5.80 17.99
C TRP A 408 -8.58 6.29 17.05
N MET A 409 -9.39 7.28 17.43
CA MET A 409 -10.43 7.82 16.56
C MET A 409 -9.87 8.49 15.31
N ALA A 410 -8.82 9.30 15.45
CA ALA A 410 -8.20 9.97 14.32
C ALA A 410 -7.57 8.98 13.32
N ARG A 411 -7.01 7.87 13.82
CA ARG A 411 -6.51 6.77 12.97
C ARG A 411 -7.60 6.12 12.12
N ASN A 412 -8.81 6.02 12.63
CA ASN A 412 -9.93 5.36 11.97
C ASN A 412 -10.71 6.27 10.99
N PHE A 413 -10.35 7.54 10.86
CA PHE A 413 -10.92 8.38 9.80
C PHE A 413 -10.29 8.05 8.44
N HIS A 414 -11.09 7.51 7.53
CA HIS A 414 -10.69 7.22 6.16
C HIS A 414 -11.70 7.74 5.14
N ARG A 415 -11.16 8.30 4.06
CA ARG A 415 -11.92 8.84 2.93
C ARG A 415 -11.38 8.37 1.57
N SER A 416 -10.35 7.53 1.59
CA SER A 416 -9.72 7.02 0.38
C SER A 416 -9.31 5.56 0.48
N SER A 417 -9.42 4.85 -0.64
CA SER A 417 -8.94 3.48 -0.84
C SER A 417 -7.50 3.41 -1.40
N SER A 418 -6.74 4.51 -1.41
CA SER A 418 -5.38 4.56 -1.97
C SER A 418 -4.39 3.51 -1.42
N ALA A 419 -4.62 2.99 -0.21
CA ALA A 419 -3.82 1.89 0.35
C ALA A 419 -4.03 0.58 -0.42
N VAL A 420 -5.26 0.31 -0.86
CA VAL A 420 -5.60 -0.85 -1.68
C VAL A 420 -5.03 -0.69 -3.10
N GLU A 421 -5.07 0.52 -3.66
CA GLU A 421 -4.39 0.84 -4.93
C GLU A 421 -2.89 0.54 -4.90
N GLY A 422 -2.22 0.92 -3.80
CA GLY A 422 -0.82 0.58 -3.57
C GLY A 422 -0.58 -0.94 -3.57
N ARG A 423 -1.49 -1.71 -2.95
CA ARG A 423 -1.43 -3.17 -2.97
C ARG A 423 -1.69 -3.75 -4.37
N ASN A 424 -2.67 -3.21 -5.09
CA ASN A 424 -2.97 -3.62 -6.47
C ASN A 424 -1.80 -3.36 -7.42
N GLY A 425 -1.11 -2.23 -7.27
CA GLY A 425 0.13 -1.94 -7.97
C GLY A 425 1.25 -2.95 -7.65
N TYR A 426 1.43 -3.30 -6.36
CA TYR A 426 2.37 -4.33 -5.94
C TYR A 426 2.06 -5.71 -6.55
N LEU A 427 0.79 -6.14 -6.50
CA LEU A 427 0.35 -7.41 -7.11
C LEU A 427 0.60 -7.42 -8.62
N SER A 428 0.39 -6.29 -9.29
CA SER A 428 0.66 -6.13 -10.73
C SER A 428 2.14 -6.29 -11.04
N GLN A 429 3.00 -5.68 -10.22
CA GLN A 429 4.44 -5.88 -10.32
C GLN A 429 4.83 -7.35 -10.12
N MET A 430 4.25 -8.03 -9.13
CA MET A 430 4.52 -9.45 -8.85
C MET A 430 4.08 -10.35 -10.00
N TYR A 431 2.90 -10.11 -10.55
CA TYR A 431 2.37 -10.83 -11.71
C TYR A 431 3.31 -10.73 -12.92
N HIS A 432 3.81 -9.54 -13.22
CA HIS A 432 4.71 -9.28 -14.37
C HIS A 432 6.15 -9.75 -14.14
N ASN A 433 6.67 -9.65 -12.91
CA ASN A 433 8.00 -10.18 -12.58
C ASN A 433 8.03 -11.70 -12.66
N GLY A 434 6.90 -12.34 -12.29
CA GLY A 434 6.67 -13.76 -12.43
C GLY A 434 6.23 -14.18 -13.84
N ARG A 435 5.81 -15.44 -13.95
CA ARG A 435 5.05 -15.94 -15.12
C ARG A 435 3.59 -16.07 -14.71
N GLY A 436 3.02 -14.97 -14.22
CA GLY A 436 1.73 -14.94 -13.53
C GLY A 436 1.86 -15.12 -12.02
N LEU A 437 0.71 -15.24 -11.35
CA LEU A 437 0.61 -15.33 -9.89
C LEU A 437 -0.24 -16.55 -9.51
N THR A 438 0.32 -17.45 -8.70
CA THR A 438 -0.40 -18.63 -8.21
C THR A 438 -1.10 -18.34 -6.88
N GLU A 439 -2.13 -19.11 -6.55
CA GLU A 439 -2.85 -18.96 -5.28
C GLU A 439 -1.93 -19.16 -4.05
N LYS A 440 -1.07 -20.17 -4.07
CA LYS A 440 -0.08 -20.40 -3.00
C LYS A 440 0.83 -19.20 -2.80
N ARG A 441 1.26 -18.60 -3.91
CA ARG A 441 2.12 -17.43 -3.90
C ARG A 441 1.39 -16.19 -3.41
N LEU A 442 0.15 -15.99 -3.82
CA LEU A 442 -0.68 -14.90 -3.34
C LEU A 442 -0.82 -14.97 -1.81
N ARG A 443 -1.27 -16.10 -1.27
CA ARG A 443 -1.40 -16.32 0.18
C ARG A 443 -0.09 -16.05 0.93
N ALA A 444 1.03 -16.52 0.39
CA ALA A 444 2.34 -16.25 0.94
C ALA A 444 2.69 -14.76 0.99
N LEU A 445 2.39 -14.01 -0.08
CA LEU A 445 2.58 -12.56 -0.13
C LEU A 445 1.62 -11.80 0.81
N THR A 446 0.41 -12.32 1.03
CA THR A 446 -0.54 -11.77 2.02
C THR A 446 0.03 -11.90 3.43
N VAL A 447 0.58 -13.07 3.79
CA VAL A 447 1.22 -13.30 5.10
C VAL A 447 2.42 -12.36 5.30
N ILE A 448 3.28 -12.24 4.28
CA ILE A 448 4.45 -11.34 4.33
C ILE A 448 3.99 -9.90 4.56
N HIS A 449 2.94 -9.45 3.87
CA HIS A 449 2.37 -8.12 4.09
C HIS A 449 1.86 -7.94 5.52
N ASN A 450 1.09 -8.90 6.03
CA ASN A 450 0.43 -8.78 7.33
C ASN A 450 1.40 -8.89 8.51
N TYR A 451 2.40 -9.77 8.42
CA TYR A 451 3.27 -10.16 9.55
C TYR A 451 4.76 -9.88 9.33
N GLY A 452 5.21 -9.67 8.09
CA GLY A 452 6.62 -9.44 7.77
C GLY A 452 6.97 -7.96 7.60
N LEU A 453 6.12 -7.20 6.89
CA LEU A 453 6.37 -5.79 6.61
C LEU A 453 6.12 -4.91 7.85
N LYS A 454 7.11 -4.07 8.18
CA LYS A 454 7.09 -3.14 9.32
C LYS A 454 7.01 -1.70 8.82
N ARG A 455 6.23 -0.86 9.51
CA ARG A 455 6.25 0.60 9.33
C ARG A 455 7.53 1.19 9.95
N THR A 456 7.72 2.50 9.81
CA THR A 456 8.83 3.24 10.43
C THR A 456 8.82 3.15 11.96
N ASP A 457 7.65 2.92 12.57
CA ASP A 457 7.47 2.68 14.00
C ASP A 457 7.78 1.23 14.44
N GLY A 458 8.21 0.36 13.50
CA GLY A 458 8.54 -1.04 13.77
C GLY A 458 7.34 -1.99 13.85
N THR A 459 6.09 -1.50 13.73
CA THR A 459 4.89 -2.33 13.86
C THR A 459 4.48 -2.98 12.53
N THR A 460 3.95 -4.20 12.58
CA THR A 460 3.33 -4.89 11.44
C THR A 460 1.84 -4.56 11.34
N ALA A 461 1.20 -4.88 10.20
CA ALA A 461 -0.24 -4.68 10.07
C ALA A 461 -1.03 -5.52 11.08
N ALA A 462 -0.62 -6.77 11.30
CA ALA A 462 -1.21 -7.65 12.31
C ALA A 462 -1.10 -7.06 13.72
N MET A 463 0.05 -6.50 14.10
CA MET A 463 0.21 -5.89 15.41
C MET A 463 -0.77 -4.73 15.64
N ARG A 464 -0.98 -3.91 14.61
CA ARG A 464 -1.91 -2.77 14.68
C ARG A 464 -3.37 -3.20 14.71
N LEU A 465 -3.74 -4.22 13.95
CA LEU A 465 -5.12 -4.73 13.93
C LEU A 465 -5.47 -5.41 15.25
N PHE A 466 -4.60 -6.30 15.74
CA PHE A 466 -4.90 -7.14 16.91
C PHE A 466 -4.49 -6.51 18.24
N GLY A 467 -3.74 -5.40 18.23
CA GLY A 467 -3.28 -4.73 19.45
C GLY A 467 -2.28 -5.53 20.28
N GLN A 468 -1.63 -6.53 19.68
CA GLN A 468 -0.67 -7.42 20.36
C GLN A 468 0.55 -7.70 19.50
N THR A 469 1.64 -8.15 20.12
CA THR A 469 2.86 -8.55 19.42
C THR A 469 2.76 -9.98 18.90
N PHE A 470 3.50 -10.27 17.83
CA PHE A 470 3.61 -11.61 17.24
C PHE A 470 5.08 -12.01 17.13
N PRO A 471 5.39 -13.32 17.04
CA PRO A 471 6.74 -13.79 16.74
C PRO A 471 7.27 -13.15 15.45
N ASP A 472 8.59 -13.00 15.34
CA ASP A 472 9.18 -12.49 14.09
C ASP A 472 9.05 -13.54 12.97
N LEU A 473 8.33 -13.18 11.90
CA LEU A 473 8.02 -14.08 10.79
C LEU A 473 9.30 -14.66 10.16
N PHE A 474 10.30 -13.82 9.94
CA PHE A 474 11.51 -14.22 9.24
C PHE A 474 12.35 -15.18 10.09
N LEU A 475 12.54 -14.87 11.38
CA LEU A 475 13.24 -15.77 12.29
C LEU A 475 12.53 -17.11 12.46
N TRP A 476 11.19 -17.10 12.51
CA TRP A 476 10.41 -18.33 12.52
C TRP A 476 10.61 -19.15 11.23
N LEU A 477 10.57 -18.51 10.05
CA LEU A 477 10.85 -19.19 8.78
C LEU A 477 12.26 -19.79 8.74
N VAL A 478 13.27 -19.09 9.24
CA VAL A 478 14.64 -19.63 9.34
C VAL A 478 14.64 -20.91 10.17
N ALA A 479 13.91 -20.97 11.28
CA ALA A 479 13.81 -22.21 12.07
C ALA A 479 13.15 -23.35 11.26
N GLU A 480 12.02 -23.07 10.61
CA GLU A 480 11.15 -24.09 9.97
C GLU A 480 11.60 -24.58 8.59
N MET A 481 12.46 -23.84 7.89
CA MET A 481 12.94 -24.21 6.55
C MET A 481 13.83 -25.47 6.52
N GLY A 482 14.19 -26.02 7.69
CA GLY A 482 14.96 -27.26 7.81
C GLY A 482 16.43 -27.15 7.42
N GLU A 483 17.06 -28.29 7.14
CA GLU A 483 18.46 -28.35 6.68
C GLU A 483 18.61 -27.90 5.22
N LEU A 484 19.79 -27.36 4.90
CA LEU A 484 20.11 -26.93 3.54
C LEU A 484 20.30 -28.14 2.61
N PRO A 485 19.82 -28.05 1.35
CA PRO A 485 20.02 -29.14 0.39
C PRO A 485 21.52 -29.34 0.13
N LEU A 486 21.98 -30.58 0.08
CA LEU A 486 23.38 -30.86 -0.24
C LEU A 486 23.66 -30.67 -1.74
N PRO A 487 24.88 -30.23 -2.12
CA PRO A 487 25.29 -30.06 -3.50
C PRO A 487 25.30 -31.42 -4.21
N ARG A 488 24.49 -31.55 -5.27
CA ARG A 488 24.44 -32.78 -6.06
C ARG A 488 25.39 -32.66 -7.25
N LYS A 489 26.10 -33.75 -7.56
CA LYS A 489 26.80 -33.84 -8.84
C LYS A 489 25.78 -33.74 -9.98
N GLY A 490 25.94 -32.73 -10.83
CA GLY A 490 25.22 -32.70 -12.11
C GLY A 490 25.55 -33.96 -12.90
N ARG A 491 24.54 -34.56 -13.55
CA ARG A 491 24.83 -35.57 -14.58
C ARG A 491 25.61 -34.87 -15.69
N GLU A 492 26.69 -35.46 -16.16
CA GLU A 492 27.36 -34.99 -17.37
C GLU A 492 26.32 -34.88 -18.47
N ARG A 493 26.26 -33.71 -19.11
CA ARG A 493 25.31 -33.45 -20.18
C ARG A 493 25.62 -34.47 -21.26
N THR A 494 24.70 -35.41 -21.49
CA THR A 494 24.83 -36.35 -22.60
C THR A 494 24.75 -35.52 -23.87
N ILE A 495 25.89 -35.25 -24.50
CA ILE A 495 25.93 -34.61 -25.81
C ILE A 495 25.46 -35.69 -26.77
N HIS A 496 24.19 -35.64 -27.12
CA HIS A 496 23.67 -36.45 -28.21
C HIS A 496 24.33 -35.93 -29.48
N ASN A 497 25.25 -36.71 -30.05
CA ASN A 497 25.81 -36.39 -31.34
C ASN A 497 24.71 -36.69 -32.39
N PRO A 498 24.15 -35.66 -33.06
CA PRO A 498 23.08 -35.86 -34.03
C PRO A 498 23.53 -36.66 -35.27
N LEU A 499 24.85 -36.88 -35.43
CA LEU A 499 25.44 -37.63 -36.54
C LEU A 499 25.57 -39.13 -36.26
N PHE A 500 25.34 -39.60 -35.04
CA PHE A 500 25.36 -41.04 -34.71
C PHE A 500 23.98 -41.50 -34.27
N LEU A 501 23.29 -42.21 -35.17
CA LEU A 501 22.15 -43.04 -34.80
C LEU A 501 22.69 -44.17 -33.90
N LYS A 502 22.24 -44.20 -32.63
CA LYS A 502 22.44 -45.37 -31.78
C LYS A 502 21.70 -46.54 -32.44
N THR A 503 22.42 -47.42 -33.12
CA THR A 503 21.88 -48.73 -33.47
C THR A 503 21.62 -49.47 -32.16
N VAL A 504 20.36 -49.78 -31.93
CA VAL A 504 19.96 -50.69 -30.84
C VAL A 504 20.51 -52.07 -31.20
N PRO A 505 21.22 -52.78 -30.30
CA PRO A 505 21.62 -54.16 -30.59
C PRO A 505 20.35 -55.02 -30.71
N ALA A 506 20.32 -55.86 -31.75
CA ALA A 506 19.27 -56.85 -31.99
C ALA A 506 19.20 -57.89 -30.87
#